data_AF-A0A9E1SFT2-F1
#
_entry.id   AF-A0A9E1SFT2-F1
#
_cell.length_a   1.000
_cell.length_b   1.000
_cell.length_c   1.000
_cell.angle_alpha   90.00
_cell.angle_beta   90.00
_cell.angle_gamma   90.00
#
_symmetry.space_group_name_H-M   'P 1'
#
loop_
_entity.id
_entity.type
_entity.pdbx_description
1 polymer ?
#
loop_
_entity_poly.entity_id
_entity_poly.type
_entity_poly.pdbx_seq_one_letter_code
_entity_poly.pdbx_strand_id
1 'polypeptide(L)'
;NLENSIYGTNEVKLKKVFVRDSITGDTIQKTLNVYYHKVQTGEVINKVAAYYSVTSDQIMDWNGLKTTNIYTGQHLRIETEKKVTPPKPKPKPVSTRKYYTVRSGDTFGHIAEKNRVSQSRLKKLNPRININRLSIGQKIRIR
;
A
#
# COMPACT_ATOMS: atom_id res chain seq x y z
N ASN A 1 -3.18 -18.69 5.04
CA ASN A 1 -2.38 -17.67 4.32
C ASN A 1 -2.84 -16.27 4.66
N LEU A 2 -2.30 -15.71 5.75
CA LEU A 2 -2.69 -14.44 6.39
C LEU A 2 -1.94 -13.21 5.84
N GLU A 3 -1.18 -13.33 4.75
CA GLU A 3 -0.31 -12.27 4.24
C GLU A 3 -1.02 -11.10 3.54
N ASN A 4 -2.35 -11.10 3.46
CA ASN A 4 -3.11 -9.95 2.94
C ASN A 4 -3.66 -9.01 4.03
N SER A 5 -3.29 -9.24 5.30
CA SER A 5 -3.62 -8.34 6.41
C SER A 5 -2.50 -7.31 6.61
N ILE A 6 -2.39 -6.36 5.69
CA ILE A 6 -1.43 -5.27 5.81
C ILE A 6 -2.06 -4.17 6.68
N TYR A 7 -2.06 -4.42 7.99
CA TYR A 7 -2.21 -3.51 9.14
C TYR A 7 -2.60 -2.04 8.86
N GLY A 8 -3.91 -1.79 8.76
CA GLY A 8 -4.61 -0.90 9.67
C GLY A 8 -5.63 -1.77 10.38
N THR A 9 -5.46 -2.05 11.68
CA THR A 9 -6.30 -3.04 12.35
C THR A 9 -7.76 -2.59 12.30
N ASN A 10 -8.64 -3.50 11.84
CA ASN A 10 -10.08 -3.39 12.10
C ASN A 10 -10.39 -3.43 13.62
N GLU A 11 -9.40 -3.76 14.45
CA GLU A 11 -9.46 -3.62 15.90
C GLU A 11 -9.24 -2.16 16.29
N VAL A 12 -10.36 -1.49 16.53
CA VAL A 12 -10.43 -0.21 17.21
C VAL A 12 -10.51 -0.48 18.70
N LYS A 13 -9.54 0.00 19.49
CA LYS A 13 -9.71 0.02 20.95
C LYS A 13 -10.49 1.27 21.32
N LEU A 14 -11.56 1.12 22.09
CA LEU A 14 -12.29 2.25 22.65
C LEU A 14 -11.60 2.70 23.94
N LYS A 15 -11.28 3.98 24.03
CA LYS A 15 -10.70 4.60 25.24
C LYS A 15 -11.67 5.64 25.76
N LYS A 16 -12.16 5.43 26.99
CA LYS A 16 -12.95 6.45 27.71
C LYS A 16 -12.01 7.47 28.33
N VAL A 17 -12.27 8.74 28.10
CA VAL A 17 -11.52 9.87 28.68
C VAL A 17 -12.49 10.87 29.27
N PHE A 18 -12.09 11.53 30.36
CA PHE A 18 -12.83 12.62 30.97
C PHE A 18 -12.09 13.91 30.66
N VAL A 19 -12.79 14.86 30.02
CA VAL A 19 -12.23 16.17 29.67
C VAL A 19 -13.14 17.26 30.21
N ARG A 20 -12.54 18.38 30.59
CA ARG A 20 -13.26 19.54 31.07
C ARG A 20 -13.75 20.35 29.87
N ASP A 21 -15.03 20.64 29.81
CA ASP A 21 -15.60 21.49 28.78
C ASP A 21 -15.14 22.93 28.99
N SER A 22 -14.59 23.55 27.94
CA SER A 22 -14.04 24.91 28.04
C SER A 22 -15.11 25.99 28.16
N ILE A 23 -16.37 25.67 27.84
CA ILE A 23 -17.49 26.61 27.85
C ILE A 23 -18.26 26.47 29.17
N THR A 24 -18.64 25.25 29.56
CA THR A 24 -19.47 25.01 30.76
C THR A 24 -18.66 24.71 32.01
N GLY A 25 -17.38 24.32 31.88
CA GLY A 25 -16.53 23.91 32.99
C GLY A 25 -16.82 22.50 33.53
N ASP A 26 -17.82 21.82 32.97
CA ASP A 26 -18.23 20.48 33.38
C ASP A 26 -17.24 19.42 32.91
N THR A 27 -17.19 18.31 33.63
CA THR A 27 -16.42 17.14 33.18
C THR A 27 -17.29 16.28 32.28
N ILE A 28 -16.96 16.22 31.00
CA ILE A 28 -17.65 15.39 30.02
C ILE A 28 -16.85 14.13 29.73
N GLN A 29 -17.55 13.01 29.59
CA GLN A 29 -16.96 11.74 29.19
C GLN A 29 -16.96 11.63 27.66
N LYS A 30 -15.79 11.42 27.07
CA LYS A 30 -15.62 11.13 25.64
C LYS A 30 -15.13 9.70 25.42
N THR A 31 -15.48 9.14 24.26
CA THR A 31 -14.97 7.84 23.82
C THR A 31 -14.15 8.03 22.56
N LEU A 32 -12.87 7.66 22.62
CA LEU A 32 -11.94 7.74 21.52
C LEU A 32 -11.77 6.38 20.85
N ASN A 33 -11.66 6.39 19.53
CA ASN A 33 -11.21 5.28 18.72
C ASN A 33 -9.68 5.31 18.68
N VAL A 34 -9.04 4.23 19.12
CA VAL A 34 -7.58 4.08 19.08
C VAL A 34 -7.22 3.12 17.96
N TYR A 35 -6.45 3.63 16.98
CA TYR A 35 -5.93 2.89 15.84
C TYR A 35 -4.42 2.70 15.96
N TYR A 36 -3.91 1.60 15.40
CA TYR A 36 -2.48 1.39 15.16
C TYR A 36 -2.24 1.34 13.65
N HIS A 37 -1.69 2.43 13.12
CA HIS A 37 -1.41 2.61 11.71
C HIS A 37 0.01 2.14 11.39
N LYS A 38 0.17 1.19 10.47
CA LYS A 38 1.49 0.82 9.95
C LYS A 38 1.84 1.70 8.75
N VAL A 39 2.89 2.50 8.89
CA VAL A 39 3.38 3.41 7.86
C VAL A 39 3.74 2.63 6.59
N GLN A 40 3.17 3.04 5.46
CA GLN A 40 3.41 2.45 4.15
C GLN A 40 4.60 3.11 3.44
N THR A 41 5.14 2.44 2.42
CA THR A 41 6.25 2.98 1.62
C THR A 41 5.89 4.34 1.01
N GLY A 42 6.70 5.36 1.30
CA GLY A 42 6.52 6.73 0.78
C GLY A 42 5.42 7.55 1.47
N GLU A 43 4.89 7.05 2.58
CA GLU A 43 3.94 7.79 3.42
C GLU A 43 4.68 8.79 4.32
N VAL A 44 3.99 9.89 4.65
CA VAL A 44 4.51 10.98 5.50
C VAL A 44 3.46 11.31 6.56
N ILE A 45 3.90 11.81 7.73
CA ILE A 45 3.02 11.99 8.89
C ILE A 45 1.80 12.87 8.60
N ASN A 46 1.94 13.89 7.74
CA ASN A 46 0.85 14.77 7.35
C ASN A 46 -0.27 14.03 6.60
N LYS A 47 0.07 13.02 5.78
CA LYS A 47 -0.93 12.20 5.08
C LYS A 47 -1.66 11.28 6.04
N VAL A 48 -0.95 10.72 7.01
CA VAL A 48 -1.54 9.90 8.09
C VAL A 48 -2.50 10.77 8.92
N ALA A 49 -2.05 11.96 9.34
CA ALA A 49 -2.84 12.92 10.10
C ALA A 49 -4.15 13.30 9.38
N ALA A 50 -4.05 13.67 8.11
CA ALA A 50 -5.20 14.00 7.27
C ALA A 50 -6.18 12.82 7.15
N TYR A 51 -5.68 11.59 6.96
CA TYR A 51 -6.50 10.39 6.86
C TYR A 51 -7.31 10.13 8.15
N TYR A 52 -6.73 10.36 9.32
CA TYR A 52 -7.39 10.19 10.61
C TYR A 52 -8.15 11.43 11.12
N SER A 53 -8.14 12.54 10.36
CA SER A 53 -8.68 13.84 10.77
C SER A 53 -8.09 14.36 12.09
N VAL A 54 -6.77 14.21 12.26
CA VAL A 54 -5.97 14.68 13.41
C VAL A 54 -4.81 15.54 12.91
N THR A 55 -4.03 16.15 13.81
CA THR A 55 -2.82 16.90 13.43
C THR A 55 -1.57 16.03 13.51
N SER A 56 -0.49 16.43 12.81
CA SER A 56 0.82 15.81 12.95
C SER A 56 1.30 15.83 14.39
N ASP A 57 1.06 16.95 15.09
CA ASP A 57 1.52 17.19 16.45
C ASP A 57 0.85 16.25 17.43
N GLN A 58 -0.46 16.04 17.29
CA GLN A 58 -1.19 15.03 18.07
C GLN A 58 -0.61 13.62 17.87
N ILE A 59 -0.30 13.25 16.61
CA ILE A 59 0.34 11.96 16.34
C ILE A 59 1.72 11.90 17.00
N MET A 60 2.52 12.97 16.93
CA MET A 60 3.82 13.02 17.58
C MET A 60 3.70 12.85 19.09
N ASP A 61 2.78 13.58 19.73
CA ASP A 61 2.53 13.51 21.18
C ASP A 61 2.14 12.10 21.63
N TRP A 62 1.20 11.45 20.92
CA TRP A 62 0.77 10.08 21.27
C TRP A 62 1.85 9.02 21.10
N ASN A 63 2.85 9.29 20.26
CA ASN A 63 3.91 8.34 19.90
C ASN A 63 5.28 8.75 20.45
N GLY A 64 5.36 9.83 21.23
CA GLY A 64 6.63 10.35 21.76
C GLY A 64 7.63 10.76 20.68
N LEU A 65 7.15 11.17 19.50
CA LEU A 65 8.01 11.59 18.41
C LEU A 65 8.46 13.03 18.62
N LYS A 66 9.75 13.29 18.41
CA LYS A 66 10.32 14.65 18.45
C LYS A 66 10.29 15.36 17.11
N THR A 67 10.04 14.60 16.03
CA THR A 67 10.06 15.10 14.66
C THR A 67 8.96 14.42 13.85
N THR A 68 8.65 14.98 12.69
CA THR A 68 7.68 14.44 11.73
C THR A 68 8.23 13.26 10.90
N ASN A 69 9.49 12.87 11.12
CA ASN A 69 10.10 11.75 10.42
C ASN A 69 9.47 10.44 10.88
N ILE A 70 8.92 9.70 9.91
CA ILE A 70 8.37 8.37 10.10
C ILE A 70 8.99 7.41 9.09
N TYR A 71 9.06 6.13 9.45
CA TYR A 71 9.72 5.12 8.64
C TYR A 71 8.74 4.05 8.18
N THR A 72 8.94 3.52 6.98
CA THR A 72 8.15 2.40 6.46
C THR A 72 8.12 1.25 7.45
N GLY A 73 6.92 0.78 7.79
CA GLY A 73 6.69 -0.29 8.75
C GLY A 73 6.60 0.15 10.22
N GLN A 74 6.88 1.42 10.53
CA GLN A 74 6.64 2.00 11.86
C GLN A 74 5.15 1.94 12.19
N HIS A 75 4.83 1.69 13.47
CA HIS A 75 3.46 1.70 13.96
C HIS A 75 3.19 3.01 14.69
N LEU A 76 2.13 3.71 14.29
CA LEU A 76 1.68 4.95 14.89
C LEU A 76 0.35 4.72 15.61
N ARG A 77 0.33 5.03 16.90
CA ARG A 77 -0.88 5.12 17.72
C ARG A 77 -1.62 6.39 17.37
N ILE A 78 -2.91 6.26 17.04
CA ILE A 78 -3.77 7.38 16.66
C ILE A 78 -5.01 7.35 17.54
N GLU A 79 -5.34 8.46 18.22
CA GLU A 79 -6.55 8.60 19.02
C GLU A 79 -7.51 9.58 18.35
N THR A 80 -8.73 9.18 18.01
CA THR A 80 -9.69 10.09 17.36
C THR A 80 -11.13 9.78 17.75
N GLU A 81 -11.95 10.82 17.92
CA GLU A 81 -13.39 10.65 18.14
C GLU A 81 -14.09 10.11 16.89
N LYS A 82 -13.52 10.34 15.70
CA LYS A 82 -14.09 9.91 14.43
C LYS A 82 -13.76 8.46 14.14
N LYS A 83 -14.77 7.67 13.79
CA LYS A 83 -14.57 6.35 13.23
C LYS A 83 -14.12 6.50 11.78
N VAL A 84 -12.86 6.19 11.49
CA VAL A 84 -12.37 6.10 10.11
C VAL A 84 -12.59 4.70 9.55
N THR A 85 -12.98 4.65 8.28
CA THR A 85 -13.11 3.42 7.51
C THR A 85 -11.85 3.26 6.64
N PRO A 86 -11.27 2.05 6.57
CA PRO A 86 -10.14 1.78 5.68
C PRO A 86 -10.45 2.22 4.25
N PRO A 87 -9.52 2.90 3.55
CA PRO A 87 -9.74 3.20 2.15
C PRO A 87 -9.88 1.87 1.42
N LYS A 88 -10.95 1.74 0.62
CA LYS A 88 -11.16 0.56 -0.20
C LYS A 88 -9.87 0.31 -0.99
N PRO A 89 -9.29 -0.91 -0.95
CA PRO A 89 -8.05 -1.18 -1.66
C PRO A 89 -8.23 -0.77 -3.11
N LYS A 90 -7.33 0.10 -3.61
CA LYS A 90 -7.34 0.47 -5.02
C LYS A 90 -7.33 -0.82 -5.83
N PRO A 91 -8.23 -0.97 -6.83
CA PRO A 91 -8.22 -2.17 -7.66
C PRO A 91 -6.81 -2.33 -8.22
N LYS A 92 -6.18 -3.48 -7.94
CA LYS A 92 -4.89 -3.80 -8.54
C LYS A 92 -5.07 -3.67 -10.06
N PRO A 93 -4.16 -2.99 -10.77
CA PRO A 93 -4.28 -2.87 -12.22
C PRO A 93 -4.40 -4.29 -12.80
N VAL A 94 -5.51 -4.55 -13.49
CA VAL A 94 -5.75 -5.85 -14.09
C VAL A 94 -4.71 -6.01 -15.21
N SER A 95 -3.70 -6.84 -14.97
CA SER A 95 -2.67 -7.12 -15.96
C SER A 95 -3.30 -7.89 -17.12
N THR A 96 -3.71 -7.20 -18.19
CA THR A 96 -4.18 -7.89 -19.39
C THR A 96 -3.02 -8.64 -20.03
N ARG A 97 -3.22 -9.94 -20.23
CA ARG A 97 -2.24 -10.80 -20.89
C ARG A 97 -2.12 -10.38 -22.35
N LYS A 98 -0.91 -10.12 -22.81
CA LYS A 98 -0.63 -9.81 -24.21
C LYS A 98 0.39 -10.81 -24.75
N TYR A 99 0.18 -11.25 -25.99
CA TYR A 99 1.04 -12.21 -26.67
C TYR A 99 1.61 -11.62 -27.95
N TYR A 100 2.83 -12.01 -28.28
CA TYR A 100 3.49 -11.76 -29.55
C TYR A 100 3.65 -13.09 -30.29
N THR A 101 3.36 -13.11 -31.58
CA THR A 101 3.56 -14.30 -32.43
C THR A 101 4.90 -14.17 -33.14
N VAL A 102 5.80 -15.12 -32.90
CA VAL A 102 7.14 -15.19 -33.51
C VAL A 102 7.02 -15.20 -35.04
N ARG A 103 7.80 -14.34 -35.69
CA ARG A 103 7.92 -14.24 -37.15
C ARG A 103 9.28 -14.76 -37.61
N SER A 104 9.41 -14.98 -38.92
CA SER A 104 10.70 -15.35 -39.52
C SER A 104 11.76 -14.31 -39.19
N GLY A 105 12.94 -14.76 -38.74
CA GLY A 105 14.06 -13.91 -38.35
C GLY A 105 14.00 -13.33 -36.92
N ASP A 106 12.91 -13.56 -36.16
CA ASP A 106 12.84 -13.06 -34.79
C ASP A 106 13.79 -13.84 -33.85
N THR A 107 14.48 -13.11 -32.98
CA THR A 107 15.19 -13.68 -31.83
C THR A 107 14.47 -13.30 -30.53
N PHE A 108 14.70 -14.05 -29.47
CA PHE A 108 14.09 -13.75 -28.16
C PHE A 108 14.44 -12.34 -27.67
N GLY A 109 15.66 -11.89 -27.94
CA GLY A 109 16.14 -10.54 -27.62
C GLY A 109 15.40 -9.45 -28.40
N HIS A 110 15.29 -9.59 -29.72
CA HIS A 110 14.58 -8.63 -30.57
C HIS A 110 13.10 -8.53 -30.20
N ILE A 111 12.44 -9.66 -29.85
CA ILE A 111 11.05 -9.64 -29.37
C ILE A 111 10.93 -8.85 -28.07
N ALA A 112 11.86 -9.03 -27.13
CA ALA A 112 11.87 -8.33 -25.86
C ALA A 112 12.02 -6.81 -26.05
N GLU A 113 13.01 -6.41 -26.84
CA GLU A 113 13.29 -5.00 -27.17
C GLU A 113 12.10 -4.32 -27.88
N LYS A 114 11.57 -4.95 -28.93
CA LYS A 114 10.42 -4.44 -29.70
C LYS A 114 9.19 -4.21 -28.84
N ASN A 115 9.00 -5.03 -27.80
CA ASN A 115 7.87 -4.92 -26.89
C ASN A 115 8.21 -4.13 -25.61
N ARG A 116 9.42 -3.54 -25.52
CA ARG A 116 9.90 -2.75 -24.38
C ARG A 116 9.83 -3.53 -23.05
N VAL A 117 10.19 -4.81 -23.09
CA VAL A 117 10.25 -5.70 -21.91
C VAL A 117 11.67 -6.24 -21.81
N SER A 118 12.23 -6.33 -20.60
CA SER A 118 13.55 -6.94 -20.43
C SER A 118 13.51 -8.43 -20.77
N GLN A 119 14.60 -8.98 -21.31
CA GLN A 119 14.68 -10.42 -21.59
C GLN A 119 14.44 -11.26 -20.32
N SER A 120 14.92 -10.79 -19.16
CA SER A 120 14.69 -11.45 -17.88
C SER A 120 13.22 -11.48 -17.50
N ARG A 121 12.48 -10.39 -17.71
CA ARG A 121 11.03 -10.34 -17.48
C ARG A 121 10.29 -11.21 -18.49
N LEU A 122 10.67 -11.17 -19.76
CA LEU A 122 10.07 -11.98 -20.81
C LEU A 122 10.26 -13.48 -20.54
N LYS A 123 11.45 -13.89 -20.06
CA LYS A 123 11.74 -15.27 -19.66
C LYS A 123 10.89 -15.70 -18.46
N LYS A 124 10.74 -14.83 -17.45
CA LYS A 124 9.85 -15.08 -16.30
C LYS A 124 8.39 -15.25 -16.71
N LEU A 125 7.93 -14.51 -17.72
CA LEU A 125 6.57 -14.65 -18.25
C LEU A 125 6.37 -15.96 -19.05
N ASN A 126 7.46 -16.57 -19.53
CA ASN A 126 7.46 -17.73 -20.41
C ASN A 126 8.44 -18.82 -19.92
N PRO A 127 8.24 -19.39 -18.72
CA PRO A 127 9.21 -20.30 -18.10
C PRO A 127 9.44 -21.60 -18.87
N ARG A 128 8.53 -21.95 -19.80
CA ARG A 128 8.58 -23.17 -20.61
C ARG A 128 9.18 -22.96 -22.00
N ILE A 129 9.60 -21.74 -22.35
CA ILE A 129 10.14 -21.44 -23.69
C ILE A 129 11.66 -21.58 -23.69
N ASN A 130 12.17 -22.33 -24.67
CA ASN A 130 13.58 -22.34 -24.99
C ASN A 130 13.93 -21.08 -25.79
N ILE A 131 14.63 -20.14 -25.16
CA ILE A 131 14.99 -18.84 -25.75
C ILE A 131 15.95 -18.96 -26.94
N ASN A 132 16.69 -20.07 -27.04
CA ASN A 132 17.66 -20.32 -28.11
C ASN A 132 17.01 -20.98 -29.34
N ARG A 133 15.75 -21.42 -29.22
CA ARG A 133 15.05 -22.11 -30.31
C ARG A 133 13.59 -21.69 -30.35
N LEU A 134 13.34 -20.58 -31.03
CA LEU A 134 12.00 -20.08 -31.28
C LEU A 134 11.44 -20.66 -32.59
N SER A 135 10.18 -21.06 -32.57
CA SER A 135 9.46 -21.50 -33.78
C SER A 135 8.59 -20.38 -34.32
N ILE A 136 8.56 -20.21 -35.64
CA ILE A 136 7.61 -19.29 -36.30
C ILE A 136 6.19 -19.67 -35.90
N GLY A 137 5.35 -18.69 -35.58
CA GLY A 137 3.98 -18.91 -35.09
C GLY A 137 3.88 -19.16 -33.58
N GLN A 138 5.00 -19.36 -32.87
CA GLN A 138 5.00 -19.54 -31.43
C GLN A 138 4.50 -18.27 -30.72
N LYS A 139 3.64 -18.42 -29.72
CA LYS A 139 3.12 -17.31 -28.92
C LYS A 139 4.02 -17.07 -27.70
N ILE A 140 4.58 -15.87 -27.62
CA ILE A 140 5.37 -15.39 -26.48
C ILE A 140 4.52 -14.44 -25.65
N ARG A 141 4.35 -14.69 -24.36
CA ARG A 141 3.67 -13.78 -23.44
C ARG A 141 4.57 -12.58 -23.13
N ILE A 142 4.12 -11.38 -23.50
CA ILE A 142 4.86 -10.12 -23.29
C ILE A 142 4.30 -9.29 -22.12
N ARG A 143 3.10 -9.61 -21.62
CA ARG A 143 2.48 -8.98 -20.43
C ARG A 143 1.59 -9.98 -19.69
#